data_AF-A0A973YMR2-F1
#
_entry.id   AF-A0A973YMR2-F1
#
_cell.length_a   1.000
_cell.length_b   1.000
_cell.length_c   1.000
_cell.angle_alpha   90.00
_cell.angle_beta   90.00
_cell.angle_gamma   90.00
#
_symmetry.space_group_name_H-M   'P 1'
#
loop_
_entity.id
_entity.type
_entity.pdbx_description
1 polymer ?
#
loop_
_entity_poly.entity_id
_entity_poly.type
_entity_poly.pdbx_seq_one_letter_code
_entity_poly.pdbx_strand_id
1 'polypeptide(L)'
;MPDSNTAAWAWFRARVAALRQTPRTAVPVRTAVVTDSAAALPADWLAGPVGDGVLTVVPMPVRVGAEIYGEGEDDILDTIAVALAAGTAVKTSRPSPGQFEQAYRAAERSGFDAVVSVHISAELSGTADAARLAAARVGIPVEVVDSQTVGMAQGMAVQAAVEAAVSGADAAAVAAAARAQAARTRVYFYVPSLEQLRRGGRIGAAASLLGTMLAIKPLLAVDGGRIVPLEKVRSAARASAR
;
A
#
# COMPACT_ATOMS: atom_id res chain seq x y z
N MET A 1 11.20 37.67 -45.94
CA MET A 1 11.00 36.43 -45.15
C MET A 1 10.27 35.44 -46.04
N PRO A 2 10.86 34.31 -46.44
CA PRO A 2 10.16 33.30 -47.23
C PRO A 2 9.64 32.17 -46.32
N ASP A 3 8.33 31.93 -46.41
CA ASP A 3 7.63 30.79 -45.80
C ASP A 3 8.10 29.48 -46.43
N SER A 4 8.94 28.74 -45.70
CA SER A 4 9.40 27.41 -46.12
C SER A 4 9.62 26.50 -44.92
N ASN A 5 8.58 26.25 -44.11
CA ASN A 5 8.68 25.18 -43.10
C ASN A 5 7.36 24.57 -42.59
N THR A 6 6.20 24.90 -43.16
CA THR A 6 4.92 24.40 -42.65
C THR A 6 4.63 22.95 -43.08
N ALA A 7 4.97 22.59 -44.31
CA ALA A 7 4.68 21.26 -44.86
C ALA A 7 5.57 20.14 -44.27
N ALA A 8 6.88 20.41 -44.09
CA ALA A 8 7.81 19.44 -43.51
C ALA A 8 7.50 19.16 -42.04
N TRP A 9 7.13 20.19 -41.27
CA TRP A 9 6.68 20.03 -39.89
C TRP A 9 5.33 19.32 -39.75
N ALA A 10 4.41 19.52 -40.68
CA ALA A 10 3.13 18.80 -40.68
C ALA A 10 3.33 17.30 -40.95
N TRP A 11 4.16 16.95 -41.94
CA TRP A 11 4.52 15.57 -42.25
C TRP A 11 5.25 14.89 -41.08
N PHE A 12 6.21 15.58 -40.46
CA PHE A 12 6.96 15.07 -39.31
C PHE A 12 6.05 14.84 -38.09
N ARG A 13 5.13 15.76 -37.78
CA ARG A 13 4.14 15.58 -36.69
C ARG A 13 3.19 14.42 -36.95
N ALA A 14 2.72 14.25 -38.19
CA ALA A 14 1.88 13.11 -38.55
C ALA A 14 2.63 11.77 -38.41
N ARG A 15 3.92 11.73 -38.78
CA ARG A 15 4.79 10.56 -38.64
C ARG A 15 5.08 10.23 -37.17
N VAL A 16 5.33 11.24 -36.32
CA VAL A 16 5.52 11.07 -34.87
C VAL A 16 4.23 10.67 -34.16
N ALA A 17 3.07 11.18 -34.60
CA ALA A 17 1.76 10.76 -34.10
C ALA A 17 1.44 9.30 -34.49
N ALA A 18 1.81 8.88 -35.70
CA ALA A 18 1.66 7.51 -36.17
C ALA A 18 2.60 6.53 -35.43
N LEU A 19 3.81 6.97 -35.04
CA LEU A 19 4.74 6.18 -34.20
C LEU A 19 4.27 6.02 -32.75
N ARG A 20 3.30 6.83 -32.28
CA ARG A 20 2.63 6.66 -30.98
C ARG A 20 1.38 5.78 -31.05
N GLN A 21 0.97 5.36 -32.24
CA GLN A 21 -0.22 4.54 -32.45
C GLN A 21 0.16 3.24 -33.13
N THR A 22 0.98 2.44 -32.47
CA THR A 22 0.86 0.99 -32.65
C THR A 22 -0.39 0.59 -31.87
N PRO A 23 -1.46 0.09 -32.50
CA PRO A 23 -2.55 -0.51 -31.75
C PRO A 23 -1.99 -1.78 -31.12
N ARG A 24 -1.45 -1.65 -29.89
CA ARG A 24 -1.40 -2.78 -28.98
C ARG A 24 -2.86 -3.18 -28.88
N THR A 25 -3.22 -4.35 -29.39
CA THR A 25 -4.51 -4.95 -29.05
C THR A 25 -4.51 -5.07 -27.53
N ALA A 26 -5.02 -4.05 -26.87
CA ALA A 26 -4.93 -3.95 -25.43
C ALA A 26 -5.81 -5.07 -24.92
N VAL A 27 -5.19 -6.09 -24.35
CA VAL A 27 -5.92 -7.12 -23.63
C VAL A 27 -6.76 -6.37 -22.60
N PRO A 28 -8.10 -6.51 -22.61
CA PRO A 28 -8.94 -5.76 -21.70
C PRO A 28 -8.51 -6.07 -20.27
N VAL A 29 -8.36 -5.04 -19.45
CA VAL A 29 -8.05 -5.23 -18.02
C VAL A 29 -9.32 -5.71 -17.35
N ARG A 30 -9.30 -6.96 -16.87
CA ARG A 30 -10.49 -7.64 -16.31
C ARG A 30 -10.50 -7.71 -14.79
N THR A 31 -9.35 -7.50 -14.17
CA THR A 31 -9.15 -7.62 -12.72
C THR A 31 -8.81 -6.25 -12.13
N ALA A 32 -9.61 -5.78 -11.17
CA ALA A 32 -9.28 -4.60 -10.36
C ALA A 32 -8.40 -4.98 -9.18
N VAL A 33 -7.61 -4.02 -8.69
CA VAL A 33 -6.78 -4.15 -7.49
C VAL A 33 -7.29 -3.20 -6.41
N VAL A 34 -7.50 -3.71 -5.21
CA VAL A 34 -7.84 -2.91 -4.03
C VAL A 34 -6.76 -3.09 -2.98
N THR A 35 -6.41 -2.03 -2.27
CA THR A 35 -5.52 -2.10 -1.09
C THR A 35 -6.03 -1.19 0.01
N ASP A 36 -5.45 -1.31 1.20
CA ASP A 36 -5.48 -0.26 2.20
C ASP A 36 -4.27 0.67 2.08
N SER A 37 -4.35 1.83 2.72
CA SER A 37 -3.31 2.85 2.66
C SER A 37 -2.06 2.55 3.49
N ALA A 38 -2.06 1.50 4.33
CA ALA A 38 -0.83 1.01 4.97
C ALA A 38 0.18 0.44 3.95
N ALA A 39 -0.20 0.28 2.68
CA ALA A 39 0.71 0.01 1.57
C ALA A 39 1.75 1.12 1.32
N ALA A 40 1.54 2.33 1.85
CA ALA A 40 2.46 3.47 1.74
C ALA A 40 2.95 3.73 0.30
N LEU A 41 2.02 3.62 -0.66
CA LEU A 41 2.31 3.86 -2.07
C LEU A 41 2.67 5.34 -2.30
N PRO A 42 3.75 5.63 -3.06
CA PRO A 42 4.12 7.00 -3.39
C PRO A 42 3.02 7.74 -4.17
N ALA A 43 2.78 9.01 -3.83
CA ALA A 43 1.72 9.83 -4.45
C ALA A 43 1.94 10.05 -5.96
N ASP A 44 3.18 10.19 -6.39
CA ASP A 44 3.56 10.31 -7.80
C ASP A 44 3.28 9.01 -8.59
N TRP A 45 3.47 7.85 -7.96
CA TRP A 45 3.10 6.56 -8.55
C TRP A 45 1.58 6.40 -8.65
N LEU A 46 0.82 6.81 -7.62
CA LEU A 46 -0.65 6.81 -7.64
C LEU A 46 -1.24 7.74 -8.70
N ALA A 47 -0.58 8.87 -8.98
CA ALA A 47 -0.97 9.81 -10.04
C ALA A 47 -0.55 9.36 -11.45
N GLY A 48 0.20 8.24 -11.55
CA GLY A 48 0.72 7.73 -12.81
C GLY A 48 -0.29 6.89 -13.61
N PRO A 49 -0.06 6.70 -14.92
CA PRO A 49 -1.00 6.03 -15.83
C PRO A 49 -1.16 4.52 -15.59
N VAL A 50 -0.32 3.93 -14.73
CA VAL A 50 -0.32 2.48 -14.44
C VAL A 50 -1.52 2.10 -13.56
N GLY A 51 -2.05 3.04 -12.78
CA GLY A 51 -3.15 2.81 -11.83
C GLY A 51 -4.54 3.29 -12.30
N ASP A 52 -4.63 4.00 -13.43
CA ASP A 52 -5.86 4.68 -13.86
C ASP A 52 -7.03 3.71 -14.02
N GLY A 53 -7.96 3.78 -13.06
CA GLY A 53 -9.16 2.96 -12.98
C GLY A 53 -8.97 1.54 -12.45
N VAL A 54 -7.73 1.03 -12.36
CA VAL A 54 -7.43 -0.35 -11.94
C VAL A 54 -7.20 -0.46 -10.44
N LEU A 55 -6.57 0.54 -9.82
CA LEU A 55 -6.23 0.52 -8.41
C LEU A 55 -7.19 1.39 -7.59
N THR A 56 -7.66 0.86 -6.46
CA THR A 56 -8.35 1.64 -5.42
C THR A 56 -7.62 1.48 -4.08
N VAL A 57 -7.28 2.60 -3.44
CA VAL A 57 -6.70 2.62 -2.09
C VAL A 57 -7.79 3.02 -1.10
N VAL A 58 -8.09 2.14 -0.14
CA VAL A 58 -9.04 2.41 0.94
C VAL A 58 -8.29 3.06 2.11
N PRO A 59 -8.61 4.31 2.48
CA PRO A 59 -7.87 5.04 3.51
C PRO A 59 -8.09 4.45 4.90
N MET A 60 -7.02 4.44 5.71
CA MET A 60 -7.03 4.09 7.12
C MET A 60 -7.04 5.36 7.97
N PRO A 61 -8.15 5.73 8.63
CA PRO A 61 -8.19 6.98 9.36
C PRO A 61 -7.35 6.94 10.64
N VAL A 62 -6.75 8.07 10.97
CA VAL A 62 -5.99 8.29 12.21
C VAL A 62 -6.86 9.04 13.19
N ARG A 63 -6.95 8.55 14.43
CA ARG A 63 -7.65 9.23 15.52
C ARG A 63 -6.66 9.89 16.46
N VAL A 64 -6.80 11.19 16.66
CA VAL A 64 -6.00 11.99 17.59
C VAL A 64 -6.93 12.53 18.66
N GLY A 65 -6.81 12.02 19.89
CA GLY A 65 -7.78 12.31 20.95
C GLY A 65 -9.19 11.81 20.58
N ALA A 66 -10.14 12.73 20.43
CA ALA A 66 -11.52 12.45 20.02
C ALA A 66 -11.76 12.63 18.51
N GLU A 67 -10.81 13.24 17.79
CA GLU A 67 -10.98 13.64 16.40
C GLU A 67 -10.41 12.59 15.44
N ILE A 68 -11.06 12.45 14.28
CA ILE A 68 -10.70 11.49 13.23
C ILE A 68 -10.23 12.27 12.02
N TYR A 69 -9.05 11.90 11.52
CA TYR A 69 -8.38 12.52 10.39
C TYR A 69 -8.22 11.51 9.26
N GLY A 70 -8.40 11.96 8.02
CA GLY A 70 -8.11 11.18 6.82
C GLY A 70 -6.60 11.10 6.55
N GLU A 71 -6.17 10.01 5.91
CA GLU A 71 -4.81 9.96 5.35
C GLU A 71 -4.76 10.74 4.03
N GLY A 72 -3.73 11.59 3.87
CA GLY A 72 -3.52 12.42 2.67
C GLY A 72 -3.76 13.93 2.86
N GLU A 73 -4.11 14.37 4.07
CA GLU A 73 -4.14 15.80 4.43
C GLU A 73 -2.74 16.26 4.85
N ASP A 74 -2.20 17.33 4.25
CA ASP A 74 -0.82 17.80 4.51
C ASP A 74 -0.54 18.07 6.01
N ASP A 75 -1.56 18.42 6.80
CA ASP A 75 -1.45 18.74 8.24
C ASP A 75 -1.42 17.49 9.13
N ILE A 76 -1.76 16.30 8.63
CA ILE A 76 -1.91 15.13 9.53
C ILE A 76 -0.60 14.70 10.18
N LEU A 77 0.53 14.82 9.47
CA LEU A 77 1.84 14.45 10.02
C LEU A 77 2.27 15.39 11.15
N ASP A 78 2.09 16.70 10.96
CA ASP A 78 2.38 17.72 11.97
C ASP A 78 1.44 17.58 13.16
N THR A 79 0.15 17.35 12.90
CA THR A 79 -0.86 17.07 13.94
C THR A 79 -0.50 15.85 14.78
N ILE A 80 -0.08 14.74 14.15
CA ILE A 80 0.38 13.53 14.85
C ILE A 80 1.63 13.85 15.68
N ALA A 81 2.60 14.57 15.12
CA ALA A 81 3.84 14.91 15.81
C ALA A 81 3.57 15.76 17.07
N VAL A 82 2.75 16.81 16.95
CA VAL A 82 2.33 17.67 18.06
C VAL A 82 1.56 16.87 19.10
N ALA A 83 0.61 16.03 18.69
CA ALA A 83 -0.17 15.21 19.60
C ALA A 83 0.70 14.24 20.40
N LEU A 84 1.64 13.55 19.75
CA LEU A 84 2.56 12.64 20.42
C LEU A 84 3.49 13.39 21.40
N ALA A 85 3.95 14.59 21.04
CA ALA A 85 4.76 15.43 21.93
C ALA A 85 3.97 15.92 23.15
N ALA A 86 2.68 16.22 22.98
CA ALA A 86 1.77 16.62 24.04
C ALA A 86 1.27 15.42 24.91
N GLY A 87 1.62 14.18 24.54
CA GLY A 87 1.13 12.98 25.20
C GLY A 87 -0.32 12.61 24.87
N THR A 88 -0.94 13.29 23.90
CA THR A 88 -2.27 12.98 23.38
C THR A 88 -2.27 11.61 22.71
N ALA A 89 -3.29 10.80 22.99
CA ALA A 89 -3.40 9.47 22.43
C ALA A 89 -3.64 9.54 20.91
N VAL A 90 -2.75 8.92 20.13
CA VAL A 90 -2.91 8.69 18.70
C VAL A 90 -3.22 7.21 18.48
N LYS A 91 -4.29 6.90 17.76
CA LYS A 91 -4.71 5.53 17.43
C LYS A 91 -5.13 5.47 15.97
N THR A 92 -4.62 4.48 15.24
CA THR A 92 -5.17 4.17 13.91
C THR A 92 -6.46 3.36 14.06
N SER A 93 -7.38 3.54 13.13
CA SER A 93 -8.52 2.65 12.94
C SER A 93 -8.37 1.90 11.63
N ARG A 94 -8.75 0.62 11.63
CA ARG A 94 -8.86 -0.14 10.38
C ARG A 94 -10.02 0.39 9.53
N PRO A 95 -9.98 0.24 8.20
CA PRO A 95 -11.15 0.49 7.37
C PRO A 95 -12.30 -0.42 7.78
N SER A 96 -13.53 0.11 7.69
CA SER A 96 -14.73 -0.67 7.93
C SER A 96 -15.01 -1.62 6.76
N PRO A 97 -15.71 -2.75 6.99
CA PRO A 97 -16.21 -3.59 5.90
C PRO A 97 -17.06 -2.80 4.88
N GLY A 98 -17.81 -1.79 5.34
CA GLY A 98 -18.61 -0.94 4.45
C GLY A 98 -17.78 -0.12 3.46
N GLN A 99 -16.58 0.31 3.83
CA GLN A 99 -15.66 1.02 2.91
C GLN A 99 -15.12 0.07 1.84
N PHE A 100 -14.74 -1.15 2.20
CA PHE A 100 -14.34 -2.17 1.23
C PHE A 100 -15.50 -2.57 0.31
N GLU A 101 -16.71 -2.70 0.84
CA GLU A 101 -17.89 -3.01 0.04
C GLU A 101 -18.14 -1.93 -1.02
N GLN A 102 -17.99 -0.65 -0.66
CA GLN A 102 -18.10 0.46 -1.61
C GLN A 102 -17.05 0.37 -2.73
N ALA A 103 -15.78 0.06 -2.38
CA ALA A 103 -14.71 -0.12 -3.34
C ALA A 103 -14.98 -1.29 -4.30
N TYR A 104 -15.43 -2.44 -3.79
CA TYR A 104 -15.73 -3.61 -4.63
C TYR A 104 -16.93 -3.37 -5.56
N ARG A 105 -17.99 -2.73 -5.07
CA ARG A 105 -19.13 -2.33 -5.92
C ARG A 105 -18.75 -1.28 -6.96
N ALA A 106 -17.79 -0.41 -6.66
CA ALA A 106 -17.27 0.54 -7.63
C ALA A 106 -16.51 -0.18 -8.76
N ALA A 107 -15.67 -1.16 -8.43
CA ALA A 107 -15.00 -1.99 -9.43
C ALA A 107 -16.01 -2.73 -10.33
N GLU A 108 -17.04 -3.34 -9.75
CA GLU A 108 -18.12 -4.00 -10.50
C GLU A 108 -18.83 -3.03 -11.46
N ARG A 109 -19.20 -1.82 -11.00
CA ARG A 109 -19.81 -0.78 -11.86
C ARG A 109 -18.88 -0.29 -12.96
N SER A 110 -17.57 -0.31 -12.74
CA SER A 110 -16.57 0.03 -13.76
C SER A 110 -16.33 -1.09 -14.77
N GLY A 111 -17.02 -2.24 -14.65
CA GLY A 111 -16.98 -3.33 -15.62
C GLY A 111 -15.87 -4.36 -15.41
N PHE A 112 -15.22 -4.36 -14.24
CA PHE A 112 -14.28 -5.43 -13.88
C PHE A 112 -15.01 -6.73 -13.57
N ASP A 113 -14.39 -7.87 -13.90
CA ASP A 113 -14.96 -9.20 -13.65
C ASP A 113 -14.54 -9.76 -12.29
N ALA A 114 -13.46 -9.26 -11.71
CA ALA A 114 -12.94 -9.71 -10.41
C ALA A 114 -12.13 -8.61 -9.71
N VAL A 115 -11.94 -8.78 -8.39
CA VAL A 115 -11.06 -7.93 -7.57
C VAL A 115 -10.01 -8.78 -6.87
N VAL A 116 -8.76 -8.32 -6.89
CA VAL A 116 -7.72 -8.79 -5.96
C VAL A 116 -7.47 -7.70 -4.92
N SER A 117 -7.71 -8.04 -3.65
CA SER A 117 -7.66 -7.10 -2.53
C SER A 117 -6.46 -7.41 -1.63
N VAL A 118 -5.38 -6.63 -1.73
CA VAL A 118 -4.09 -6.86 -1.05
C VAL A 118 -3.97 -5.99 0.19
N HIS A 119 -3.72 -6.58 1.36
CA HIS A 119 -3.78 -5.85 2.63
C HIS A 119 -2.57 -6.04 3.52
N ILE A 120 -2.42 -5.10 4.45
CA ILE A 120 -1.51 -5.20 5.61
C ILE A 120 -1.69 -6.55 6.31
N SER A 121 -0.60 -7.06 6.87
CA SER A 121 -0.59 -8.32 7.60
C SER A 121 -1.76 -8.46 8.59
N ALA A 122 -2.44 -9.61 8.53
CA ALA A 122 -3.50 -9.97 9.48
C ALA A 122 -3.00 -10.00 10.95
N GLU A 123 -1.70 -10.21 11.16
CA GLU A 123 -1.05 -10.19 12.47
C GLU A 123 -0.85 -8.76 13.03
N LEU A 124 -0.93 -7.73 12.18
CA LEU A 124 -0.78 -6.32 12.56
C LEU A 124 -2.12 -5.58 12.62
N SER A 125 -3.08 -5.99 11.78
CA SER A 125 -4.39 -5.39 11.69
C SER A 125 -5.44 -6.37 11.17
N GLY A 126 -6.65 -6.32 11.73
CA GLY A 126 -7.81 -7.02 11.18
C GLY A 126 -8.40 -6.37 9.92
N THR A 127 -7.57 -5.74 9.08
CA THR A 127 -7.97 -5.10 7.82
C THR A 127 -8.36 -6.16 6.78
N ALA A 128 -7.55 -7.21 6.64
CA ALA A 128 -7.84 -8.33 5.74
C ALA A 128 -9.18 -9.02 6.11
N ASP A 129 -9.48 -9.14 7.41
CA ASP A 129 -10.78 -9.68 7.85
C ASP A 129 -11.95 -8.78 7.46
N ALA A 130 -11.79 -7.46 7.60
CA ALA A 130 -12.81 -6.50 7.18
C ALA A 130 -13.07 -6.57 5.66
N ALA A 131 -12.00 -6.73 4.87
CA ALA A 131 -12.07 -6.97 3.43
C ALA A 131 -12.79 -8.29 3.10
N ARG A 132 -12.49 -9.40 3.82
CA ARG A 132 -13.20 -10.68 3.64
C ARG A 132 -14.70 -10.58 3.97
N LEU A 133 -15.05 -9.85 5.03
CA LEU A 133 -16.45 -9.60 5.39
C LEU A 133 -17.20 -8.81 4.32
N ALA A 134 -16.52 -7.87 3.66
CA ALA A 134 -17.08 -7.10 2.55
C ALA A 134 -17.20 -7.92 1.26
N ALA A 135 -16.19 -8.75 0.97
CA ALA A 135 -16.20 -9.67 -0.17
C ALA A 135 -17.41 -10.61 -0.16
N ALA A 136 -17.83 -11.07 1.02
CA ALA A 136 -19.01 -11.92 1.18
C ALA A 136 -20.36 -11.21 0.91
N ARG A 137 -20.37 -9.89 0.71
CA ARG A 137 -21.58 -9.05 0.54
C ARG A 137 -21.76 -8.50 -0.88
N VAL A 138 -20.82 -8.77 -1.78
CA VAL A 138 -20.83 -8.27 -3.16
C VAL A 138 -20.96 -9.41 -4.18
N GLY A 139 -21.44 -9.09 -5.38
CA GLY A 139 -21.62 -10.07 -6.46
C GLY A 139 -20.35 -10.37 -7.24
N ILE A 140 -19.48 -9.37 -7.41
CA ILE A 140 -18.17 -9.52 -8.04
C ILE A 140 -17.26 -10.46 -7.20
N PRO A 141 -16.60 -11.46 -7.82
CA PRO A 141 -15.59 -12.27 -7.15
C PRO A 141 -14.45 -11.41 -6.58
N VAL A 142 -14.14 -11.60 -5.28
CA VAL A 142 -13.04 -10.90 -4.60
C VAL A 142 -12.09 -11.91 -3.96
N GLU A 143 -10.82 -11.88 -4.37
CA GLU A 143 -9.74 -12.61 -3.72
C GLU A 143 -8.97 -11.71 -2.75
N VAL A 144 -9.12 -11.96 -1.45
CA VAL A 144 -8.42 -11.21 -0.40
C VAL A 144 -7.06 -11.85 -0.09
N VAL A 145 -6.00 -11.06 -0.30
CA VAL A 145 -4.60 -11.41 -0.07
C VAL A 145 -4.11 -10.75 1.23
N ASP A 146 -3.77 -11.57 2.22
CA ASP A 146 -2.95 -11.16 3.36
C ASP A 146 -1.48 -11.10 2.90
N SER A 147 -0.90 -9.90 2.87
CA SER A 147 0.48 -9.71 2.40
C SER A 147 1.54 -10.22 3.38
N GLN A 148 1.17 -10.47 4.65
CA GLN A 148 2.11 -10.77 5.73
C GLN A 148 3.23 -9.72 5.92
N THR A 149 3.00 -8.50 5.44
CA THR A 149 3.92 -7.38 5.57
C THR A 149 3.16 -6.05 5.74
N VAL A 150 3.86 -4.92 5.66
CA VAL A 150 3.30 -3.56 5.81
C VAL A 150 4.18 -2.53 5.10
N GLY A 151 3.66 -1.33 4.89
CA GLY A 151 4.38 -0.21 4.29
C GLY A 151 4.70 -0.50 2.83
N MET A 152 5.78 0.09 2.32
CA MET A 152 6.17 -0.08 0.93
C MET A 152 6.47 -1.54 0.54
N ALA A 153 6.69 -2.45 1.49
CA ALA A 153 6.75 -3.87 1.18
C ALA A 153 5.40 -4.45 0.72
N GLN A 154 4.31 -4.02 1.35
CA GLN A 154 2.96 -4.26 0.85
C GLN A 154 2.74 -3.46 -0.45
N GLY A 155 3.21 -2.21 -0.51
CA GLY A 155 3.15 -1.39 -1.72
C GLY A 155 3.74 -2.07 -2.95
N MET A 156 4.93 -2.69 -2.83
CA MET A 156 5.54 -3.47 -3.92
C MET A 156 4.66 -4.66 -4.34
N ALA A 157 4.02 -5.35 -3.39
CA ALA A 157 3.07 -6.42 -3.71
C ALA A 157 1.84 -5.90 -4.47
N VAL A 158 1.34 -4.71 -4.12
CA VAL A 158 0.27 -4.03 -4.86
C VAL A 158 0.73 -3.65 -6.27
N GLN A 159 1.95 -3.11 -6.42
CA GLN A 159 2.52 -2.78 -7.74
C GLN A 159 2.59 -4.02 -8.64
N ALA A 160 3.07 -5.15 -8.12
CA ALA A 160 3.11 -6.41 -8.87
C ALA A 160 1.71 -6.92 -9.27
N ALA A 161 0.70 -6.76 -8.39
CA ALA A 161 -0.69 -7.07 -8.74
C ALA A 161 -1.21 -6.17 -9.86
N VAL A 162 -0.99 -4.86 -9.76
CA VAL A 162 -1.41 -3.90 -10.79
C VAL A 162 -0.73 -4.22 -12.13
N GLU A 163 0.58 -4.47 -12.13
CA GLU A 163 1.34 -4.86 -13.34
C GLU A 163 0.79 -6.13 -14.00
N ALA A 164 0.42 -7.14 -13.21
CA ALA A 164 -0.21 -8.36 -13.72
C ALA A 164 -1.61 -8.06 -14.30
N ALA A 165 -2.42 -7.26 -13.60
CA ALA A 165 -3.76 -6.91 -14.02
C ALA A 165 -3.76 -6.13 -15.34
N VAL A 166 -2.93 -5.08 -15.47
CA VAL A 166 -2.80 -4.28 -16.71
C VAL A 166 -2.22 -5.08 -17.88
N SER A 167 -1.59 -6.22 -17.59
CA SER A 167 -1.13 -7.20 -18.60
C SER A 167 -2.23 -8.17 -19.03
N GLY A 168 -3.45 -8.04 -18.48
CA GLY A 168 -4.60 -8.87 -18.80
C GLY A 168 -4.66 -10.20 -18.06
N ALA A 169 -3.89 -10.35 -16.96
CA ALA A 169 -3.92 -11.56 -16.15
C ALA A 169 -5.26 -11.72 -15.39
N ASP A 170 -5.65 -12.97 -15.16
CA ASP A 170 -6.81 -13.30 -14.34
C ASP A 170 -6.55 -13.07 -12.84
N ALA A 171 -7.61 -13.11 -12.03
CA ALA A 171 -7.53 -12.84 -10.59
C ALA A 171 -6.52 -13.75 -9.86
N ALA A 172 -6.46 -15.04 -10.23
CA ALA A 172 -5.55 -15.99 -9.60
C ALA A 172 -4.08 -15.64 -9.88
N ALA A 173 -3.75 -15.29 -11.13
CA ALA A 173 -2.41 -14.86 -11.51
C ALA A 173 -2.04 -13.50 -10.89
N VAL A 174 -2.97 -12.55 -10.81
CA VAL A 174 -2.78 -11.26 -10.14
C VAL A 174 -2.49 -11.46 -8.64
N ALA A 175 -3.27 -12.31 -7.96
CA ALA A 175 -3.05 -12.62 -6.56
C ALA A 175 -1.75 -13.39 -6.32
N ALA A 176 -1.37 -14.29 -7.24
CA ALA A 176 -0.08 -14.99 -7.19
C ALA A 176 1.10 -14.01 -7.32
N ALA A 177 1.00 -13.01 -8.22
CA ALA A 177 2.02 -11.97 -8.37
C ALA A 177 2.21 -11.16 -7.08
N ALA A 178 1.11 -10.73 -6.44
CA ALA A 178 1.16 -10.06 -5.14
C ALA A 178 1.85 -10.91 -4.07
N ARG A 179 1.41 -12.17 -3.90
CA ARG A 179 1.99 -13.09 -2.91
C ARG A 179 3.48 -13.32 -3.15
N ALA A 180 3.87 -13.55 -4.40
CA ALA A 180 5.27 -13.80 -4.76
C ALA A 180 6.16 -12.58 -4.53
N GLN A 181 5.65 -11.37 -4.76
CA GLN A 181 6.38 -10.13 -4.47
C GLN A 181 6.46 -9.88 -2.96
N ALA A 182 5.37 -10.08 -2.22
CA ALA A 182 5.37 -9.93 -0.76
C ALA A 182 6.39 -10.88 -0.10
N ALA A 183 6.40 -12.16 -0.50
CA ALA A 183 7.27 -13.18 0.08
C ALA A 183 8.78 -12.93 -0.12
N ARG A 184 9.17 -12.21 -1.18
CA ARG A 184 10.59 -11.85 -1.44
C ARG A 184 10.98 -10.46 -0.92
N THR A 185 10.03 -9.72 -0.36
CA THR A 185 10.26 -8.36 0.12
C THR A 185 10.43 -8.36 1.64
N ARG A 186 11.42 -7.61 2.14
CA ARG A 186 11.68 -7.51 3.58
C ARG A 186 11.56 -6.08 4.07
N VAL A 187 11.09 -5.95 5.30
CA VAL A 187 11.01 -4.67 6.03
C VAL A 187 12.03 -4.70 7.14
N TYR A 188 12.86 -3.67 7.19
CA TYR A 188 13.79 -3.40 8.27
C TYR A 188 13.59 -1.97 8.75
N PHE A 189 13.53 -1.76 10.06
CA PHE A 189 13.31 -0.42 10.61
C PHE A 189 13.84 -0.31 12.04
N TYR A 190 14.02 0.92 12.50
CA TYR A 190 14.26 1.21 13.92
C TYR A 190 13.32 2.32 14.37
N VAL A 191 13.04 2.37 15.67
CA VAL A 191 12.24 3.44 16.29
C VAL A 191 13.00 4.05 17.46
N PRO A 192 12.80 5.35 17.77
CA PRO A 192 13.39 5.96 18.96
C PRO A 192 12.91 5.32 20.27
N SER A 193 11.69 4.80 20.28
CA SER A 193 11.05 4.12 21.42
C SER A 193 10.07 3.06 20.96
N LEU A 194 10.03 1.92 21.66
CA LEU A 194 9.05 0.84 21.45
C LEU A 194 7.68 1.14 22.07
N GLU A 195 7.53 2.26 22.78
CA GLU A 195 6.31 2.56 23.54
C GLU A 195 5.06 2.62 22.66
N GLN A 196 5.16 3.13 21.43
CA GLN A 196 4.02 3.18 20.52
C GLN A 196 3.62 1.80 19.99
N LEU A 197 4.61 0.94 19.70
CA LEU A 197 4.33 -0.46 19.35
C LEU A 197 3.68 -1.19 20.53
N ARG A 198 4.11 -0.90 21.76
CA ARG A 198 3.53 -1.48 22.99
C ARG A 198 2.10 -1.03 23.21
N ARG A 199 1.86 0.29 23.23
CA ARG A 199 0.51 0.88 23.40
C ARG A 199 -0.44 0.45 22.30
N GLY A 200 0.07 0.31 21.08
CA GLY A 200 -0.68 -0.22 19.95
C GLY A 200 -0.91 -1.73 20.02
N GLY A 201 -0.20 -2.49 20.86
CA GLY A 201 -0.31 -3.95 20.92
C GLY A 201 0.39 -4.69 19.76
N ARG A 202 1.19 -3.98 18.94
CA ARG A 202 1.91 -4.55 17.79
C ARG A 202 3.38 -4.85 18.09
N ILE A 203 3.82 -4.67 19.34
CA ILE A 203 5.21 -4.88 19.75
C ILE A 203 5.71 -6.31 19.53
N GLY A 204 4.82 -7.30 19.53
CA GLY A 204 5.16 -8.69 19.21
C GLY A 204 6.34 -9.21 20.03
N ALA A 205 7.26 -9.90 19.36
CA ALA A 205 8.46 -10.46 19.98
C ALA A 205 9.44 -9.39 20.51
N ALA A 206 9.33 -8.14 20.03
CA ALA A 206 10.16 -7.03 20.49
C ALA A 206 9.82 -6.59 21.93
N ALA A 207 8.75 -7.12 22.55
CA ALA A 207 8.41 -6.86 23.95
C ALA A 207 9.55 -7.23 24.91
N SER A 208 10.35 -8.23 24.55
CA SER A 208 11.56 -8.67 25.27
C SER A 208 12.61 -7.56 25.46
N LEU A 209 12.53 -6.47 24.69
CA LEU A 209 13.50 -5.37 24.69
C LEU A 209 13.08 -4.16 25.54
N LEU A 210 11.86 -4.12 26.09
CA LEU A 210 11.31 -2.97 26.82
C LEU A 210 12.17 -2.52 28.02
N GLY A 211 12.88 -3.44 28.68
CA GLY A 211 13.77 -3.14 29.80
C GLY A 211 15.20 -2.70 29.42
N THR A 212 15.56 -2.78 28.13
CA THR A 212 16.94 -2.51 27.65
C THR A 212 17.07 -1.27 26.76
N MET A 213 15.95 -0.62 26.42
CA MET A 213 15.89 0.50 25.47
C MET A 213 16.61 1.77 25.91
N LEU A 214 16.83 1.98 27.21
CA LEU A 214 17.56 3.17 27.71
C LEU A 214 19.00 3.26 27.16
N ALA A 215 19.56 2.18 26.59
CA ALA A 215 20.92 2.15 26.06
C ALA A 215 21.07 1.64 24.61
N ILE A 216 20.03 1.04 24.00
CA ILE A 216 20.16 0.33 22.71
C ILE A 216 19.00 0.68 21.78
N LYS A 217 19.32 1.01 20.51
CA LYS A 217 18.36 1.18 19.41
C LYS A 217 18.28 -0.12 18.61
N PRO A 218 17.30 -1.00 18.86
CA PRO A 218 17.23 -2.29 18.19
C PRO A 218 16.81 -2.14 16.73
N LEU A 219 17.43 -2.92 15.85
CA LEU A 219 16.94 -3.12 14.49
C LEU A 219 15.80 -4.14 14.52
N LEU A 220 14.66 -3.76 13.96
CA LEU A 220 13.43 -4.55 13.89
C LEU A 220 13.17 -4.96 12.44
N ALA A 221 12.40 -6.02 12.27
CA ALA A 221 11.85 -6.44 11.00
C ALA A 221 10.39 -6.88 11.13
N VAL A 222 9.77 -7.09 9.97
CA VAL A 222 8.53 -7.85 9.86
C VAL A 222 8.87 -9.23 9.30
N ASP A 223 8.53 -10.27 10.05
CA ASP A 223 8.72 -11.66 9.67
C ASP A 223 7.49 -12.48 10.06
N GLY A 224 7.02 -13.33 9.15
CA GLY A 224 5.75 -14.07 9.31
C GLY A 224 4.58 -13.17 9.71
N GLY A 225 4.51 -11.94 9.18
CA GLY A 225 3.48 -10.96 9.51
C GLY A 225 3.68 -10.17 10.80
N ARG A 226 4.67 -10.50 11.64
CA ARG A 226 4.84 -9.92 12.98
C ARG A 226 6.09 -9.08 13.09
N ILE A 227 6.07 -8.09 14.00
CA ILE A 227 7.27 -7.33 14.35
C ILE A 227 8.19 -8.19 15.21
N VAL A 228 9.41 -8.39 14.72
CA VAL A 228 10.45 -9.19 15.37
C VAL A 228 11.76 -8.39 15.51
N PRO A 229 12.53 -8.60 16.58
CA PRO A 229 13.90 -8.08 16.66
C PRO A 229 14.85 -8.94 15.83
N LEU A 230 15.72 -8.33 15.02
CA LEU A 230 16.72 -9.06 14.23
C LEU A 230 17.98 -9.42 15.02
N GLU A 231 18.48 -8.48 15.83
CA GLU A 231 19.64 -8.66 16.71
C GLU A 231 19.82 -7.44 17.63
N LYS A 232 20.42 -7.62 18.83
CA LYS A 232 20.76 -6.51 19.75
C LYS A 232 21.98 -5.73 19.23
N VAL A 233 21.79 -4.76 18.33
CA VAL A 233 22.89 -3.91 17.85
C VAL A 233 23.15 -2.76 18.82
N ARG A 234 24.33 -2.73 19.46
CA ARG A 234 24.68 -1.78 20.54
C ARG A 234 24.77 -0.29 20.15
N SER A 235 24.69 0.09 18.86
CA SER A 235 24.75 1.50 18.44
C SER A 235 24.04 1.80 17.11
N ALA A 236 23.54 3.03 16.95
CA ALA A 236 22.84 3.52 15.76
C ALA A 236 23.69 3.44 14.49
N ALA A 237 24.99 3.77 14.59
CA ALA A 237 25.93 3.72 13.47
C ALA A 237 26.16 2.29 12.92
N ARG A 238 25.98 1.26 13.76
CA ARG A 238 26.05 -0.15 13.31
C ARG A 238 24.73 -0.64 12.73
N ALA A 239 23.61 -0.04 13.11
CA ALA A 239 22.29 -0.36 12.56
C ALA A 239 22.13 0.19 11.13
N SER A 240 22.73 1.35 10.82
CA SER A 240 22.66 1.96 9.48
C SER A 240 23.68 1.42 8.47
N ALA A 241 24.72 0.72 8.93
CA ALA A 241 25.78 0.17 8.10
C ALA A 241 25.51 -1.28 7.62
N ARG A 242 24.33 -1.82 7.93
CA ARG A 242 23.84 -3.13 7.48
C ARG A 242 22.55 -2.93 6.69
#